data_AF-A0A1J3GY47-F1
#
_entry.id   AF-A0A1J3GY47-F1
#
_cell.length_a   1.000
_cell.length_b   1.000
_cell.length_c   1.000
_cell.angle_alpha   90.00
_cell.angle_beta   90.00
_cell.angle_gamma   90.00
#
_symmetry.space_group_name_H-M   'P 1'
#
loop_
_entity.id
_entity.type
_entity.pdbx_description
1 polymer ?
#
loop_
_entity_poly.entity_id
_entity_poly.type
_entity_poly.pdbx_seq_one_letter_code
_entity_poly.pdbx_strand_id
1 'polypeptide(L)'
;ERLDLLSVSLQGPALYWFNREMARDPFRDWAEFKRRMIARFSQKMEENPGKRLFSLRQKGSIVDYVNEFEELTTIVTGIDEENLEH
;
A
#
# COMPACT_ATOMS: atom_id res chain seq x y z
N GLU A 1 13.95 -20.19 -1.07
CA GLU A 1 14.58 -19.22 -0.14
C GLU A 1 13.70 -18.04 0.24
N ARG A 2 13.38 -17.08 -0.66
CA ARG A 2 12.58 -15.89 -0.25
C ARG A 2 11.17 -16.21 0.24
N LEU A 3 10.48 -17.18 -0.36
CA LEU A 3 9.12 -17.58 0.06
C LEU A 3 9.12 -18.32 1.40
N ASP A 4 10.14 -19.15 1.65
CA ASP A 4 10.28 -19.92 2.90
C ASP A 4 10.47 -19.01 4.12
N LEU A 5 11.23 -17.91 3.94
CA LEU A 5 11.48 -16.87 4.94
C LEU A 5 10.25 -15.97 5.24
N LEU A 6 9.17 -16.04 4.46
CA LEU A 6 7.97 -15.24 4.73
C LEU A 6 7.15 -15.82 5.88
N SER A 7 7.16 -17.14 6.03
CA SER A 7 6.45 -17.82 7.11
C SER A 7 6.90 -17.34 8.50
N VAL A 8 8.15 -16.88 8.62
CA VAL A 8 8.73 -16.35 9.86
C VAL A 8 8.60 -14.84 10.03
N SER A 9 8.26 -14.09 8.97
CA SER A 9 8.15 -12.61 9.00
C SER A 9 6.72 -12.08 8.92
N LEU A 10 5.79 -12.84 8.33
CA LEU A 10 4.38 -12.47 8.29
C LEU A 10 3.72 -12.69 9.65
N GLN A 11 2.87 -11.76 10.05
CA GLN A 11 2.11 -11.83 11.30
C GLN A 11 0.64 -11.49 11.09
N GLY A 12 -0.22 -11.95 12.01
CA GLY A 12 -1.63 -11.60 12.05
C GLY A 12 -2.37 -11.92 10.74
N PRO A 13 -3.25 -11.02 10.24
CA PRO A 13 -4.07 -11.25 9.04
C PRO A 13 -3.28 -11.64 7.78
N ALA A 14 -2.05 -11.13 7.64
CA ALA A 14 -1.20 -11.44 6.48
C ALA A 14 -0.69 -12.89 6.52
N LEU A 15 -0.34 -13.41 7.70
CA LEU A 15 0.11 -14.80 7.87
C LEU A 15 -1.04 -15.79 7.60
N TYR A 16 -2.24 -15.53 8.14
CA TYR A 16 -3.39 -16.42 7.91
C TYR A 16 -3.76 -16.51 6.43
N TRP A 17 -3.73 -15.37 5.72
CA TRP A 17 -3.94 -15.34 4.27
C TRP A 17 -2.87 -16.12 3.53
N PHE A 18 -1.59 -15.88 3.83
CA PHE A 18 -0.48 -16.57 3.17
C PHE A 18 -0.58 -18.09 3.31
N ASN A 19 -0.84 -18.60 4.53
CA ASN A 19 -0.99 -20.03 4.78
C ASN A 19 -2.16 -20.65 4.00
N ARG A 20 -3.28 -19.92 3.90
CA ARG A 20 -4.45 -20.37 3.10
C ARG A 20 -4.12 -20.47 1.61
N GLU A 21 -3.43 -19.47 1.06
CA GLU A 21 -3.06 -19.49 -0.37
C GLU A 21 -2.06 -20.61 -0.65
N MET A 22 -1.04 -20.79 0.20
CA MET A 22 -0.09 -21.90 0.09
C MET A 22 -0.75 -23.28 0.18
N ALA A 23 -1.88 -23.42 0.86
CA ALA A 23 -2.62 -24.69 0.94
C ALA A 23 -3.56 -24.94 -0.26
N ARG A 24 -3.97 -23.90 -0.99
CA ARG A 24 -4.96 -24.01 -2.07
C ARG A 24 -4.37 -23.84 -3.46
N ASP A 25 -3.60 -22.78 -3.65
CA ASP A 25 -2.95 -22.41 -4.90
C ASP A 25 -1.61 -21.72 -4.56
N PRO A 26 -0.55 -22.52 -4.34
CA PRO A 26 0.75 -22.01 -3.96
C PRO A 26 1.28 -21.01 -4.98
N PHE A 27 1.95 -19.96 -4.50
CA PHE A 27 2.59 -18.98 -5.37
C PHE A 27 3.69 -19.66 -6.21
N ARG A 28 3.69 -19.42 -7.52
CA ARG A 28 4.68 -20.00 -8.44
C ARG A 28 6.04 -19.35 -8.27
N ASP A 29 6.04 -18.05 -7.98
CA ASP A 29 7.23 -17.25 -7.79
C ASP A 29 6.98 -16.04 -6.87
N TRP A 30 8.06 -15.32 -6.57
CA TRP A 30 8.03 -14.13 -5.72
C TRP A 30 7.24 -12.96 -6.33
N ALA A 31 7.23 -12.82 -7.66
CA ALA A 31 6.50 -11.74 -8.32
C ALA A 31 4.99 -11.95 -8.21
N GLU A 32 4.53 -13.18 -8.36
CA GLU A 32 3.14 -13.56 -8.13
C GLU A 32 2.71 -13.33 -6.68
N PHE A 33 3.51 -13.75 -5.70
CA PHE A 33 3.23 -13.48 -4.30
C PHE A 33 3.03 -11.97 -4.05
N LYS A 34 3.98 -11.13 -4.48
CA LYS A 34 3.90 -9.68 -4.30
C LYS A 34 2.64 -9.09 -4.93
N ARG A 35 2.31 -9.49 -6.16
CA ARG A 35 1.11 -9.04 -6.87
C ARG A 35 -0.18 -9.37 -6.12
N ARG A 36 -0.31 -10.62 -5.65
CA ARG A 36 -1.51 -11.06 -4.89
C ARG A 36 -1.57 -10.41 -3.51
N MET A 37 -0.42 -10.21 -2.86
CA MET A 37 -0.32 -9.54 -1.56
C MET A 37 -0.76 -8.08 -1.67
N ILE A 38 -0.25 -7.33 -2.65
CA ILE A 38 -0.68 -5.96 -2.94
C ILE A 38 -2.18 -5.96 -3.20
N ALA A 39 -2.69 -6.74 -4.15
CA ALA A 39 -4.12 -6.76 -4.46
C ALA A 39 -5.02 -7.04 -3.24
N ARG A 40 -4.58 -7.87 -2.28
CA ARG A 40 -5.36 -8.24 -1.09
C ARG A 40 -5.34 -7.18 0.01
N PHE A 41 -4.22 -6.49 0.19
CA PHE A 41 -3.97 -5.61 1.33
C PHE A 41 -3.84 -4.13 0.97
N SER A 42 -3.67 -3.78 -0.31
CA SER A 42 -3.60 -2.39 -0.77
C SER A 42 -4.92 -1.66 -0.58
N GLN A 43 -6.06 -2.34 -0.70
CA GLN A 43 -7.39 -1.72 -0.48
C GLN A 43 -7.62 -1.18 0.94
N LYS A 44 -6.84 -1.62 1.95
CA LYS A 44 -6.87 -1.03 3.31
C LYS A 44 -5.82 0.06 3.53
N MET A 45 -4.79 0.16 2.68
CA MET A 45 -3.81 1.26 2.71
C MET A 45 -4.24 2.44 1.85
N GLU A 46 -5.27 2.25 1.02
CA GLU A 46 -5.72 3.17 -0.01
C GLU A 46 -7.16 3.63 0.27
N GLU A 47 -7.42 4.18 1.46
CA GLU A 47 -8.56 5.11 1.60
C GLU A 47 -8.21 6.38 0.81
N ASN A 48 -8.35 6.28 -0.51
CA ASN A 48 -8.26 7.33 -1.52
C ASN A 48 -7.14 8.36 -1.25
N PRO A 49 -5.91 8.12 -1.73
CA PRO A 49 -4.79 9.05 -1.51
C PRO A 49 -5.09 10.46 -2.06
N GLY A 50 -5.97 10.59 -3.05
CA GLY A 50 -6.53 11.87 -3.48
C GLY A 50 -7.33 12.56 -2.37
N LYS A 51 -8.27 11.87 -1.70
CA LYS A 51 -8.97 12.43 -0.53
C LYS A 51 -8.02 12.81 0.61
N ARG A 52 -6.97 12.00 0.85
CA ARG A 52 -5.94 12.34 1.85
C ARG A 52 -5.21 13.63 1.47
N LEU A 53 -4.77 13.75 0.21
CA LEU A 53 -4.16 14.97 -0.34
C LEU A 53 -5.09 16.18 -0.22
N PHE A 54 -6.36 16.06 -0.63
CA PHE A 54 -7.38 17.12 -0.49
C PHE A 54 -7.66 17.49 0.98
N SER A 55 -7.49 16.56 1.91
CA SER A 55 -7.67 16.79 3.34
C SER A 55 -6.39 17.19 4.08
N LEU A 56 -5.24 17.23 3.39
CA LEU A 56 -3.94 17.49 4.01
C LEU A 56 -3.92 18.92 4.55
N ARG A 57 -3.60 19.05 5.84
CA ARG A 57 -3.44 20.35 6.50
C ARG A 57 -2.18 20.31 7.35
N GLN A 58 -1.41 21.39 7.32
CA GLN A 58 -0.27 21.54 8.20
C GLN A 58 -0.75 21.58 9.66
N LYS A 59 -0.49 20.50 10.41
CA LYS A 59 -0.77 20.41 11.85
C LYS A 59 0.50 20.58 12.70
N GLY A 60 1.68 20.42 12.09
CA GLY A 60 2.98 20.44 12.75
C GLY A 60 3.98 21.33 12.01
N SER A 61 5.23 20.89 11.92
CA SER A 61 6.26 21.66 11.21
C SER A 61 5.99 21.69 9.69
N ILE A 62 6.53 22.71 9.03
CA ILE A 62 6.44 22.82 7.56
C ILE A 62 7.13 21.62 6.90
N VAL A 63 8.23 21.14 7.50
CA VAL A 63 9.00 20.00 6.98
C VAL A 63 8.16 18.72 6.99
N ASP A 64 7.43 18.46 8.07
CA ASP A 64 6.55 17.28 8.16
C ASP A 64 5.43 17.34 7.13
N TYR A 65 4.84 18.52 6.94
CA TYR A 65 3.81 18.74 5.94
C TYR A 65 4.33 18.52 4.51
N VAL A 66 5.52 19.04 4.19
CA VAL A 66 6.13 18.86 2.86
C VAL A 66 6.44 17.39 2.59
N ASN A 67 6.99 16.67 3.57
CA ASN A 67 7.28 15.24 3.43
C ASN A 67 5.99 14.42 3.20
N GLU A 68 4.91 14.69 3.94
CA GLU A 68 3.62 14.01 3.75
C GLU A 68 2.98 14.35 2.41
N PHE A 69 3.12 15.60 1.95
CA PHE A 69 2.66 16.02 0.63
C PHE A 69 3.43 15.30 -0.49
N GLU A 70 4.75 15.23 -0.44
CA GLU A 70 5.59 14.54 -1.43
C GLU A 70 5.36 13.02 -1.46
N GLU A 71 5.15 12.41 -0.30
CA GLU A 71 4.75 10.99 -0.20
C GLU A 71 3.41 10.77 -0.91
N LEU A 72 2.41 11.62 -0.63
CA LEU A 72 1.07 11.50 -1.21
C LEU A 72 1.07 11.74 -2.72
N THR A 73 1.81 12.72 -3.23
CA THR A 73 1.89 12.99 -4.68
C THR A 73 2.61 11.88 -5.44
N THR A 74 3.54 11.17 -4.80
CA THR A 74 4.19 9.99 -5.39
C THR A 74 3.24 8.79 -5.51
N ILE A 75 2.27 8.67 -4.59
CA ILE A 75 1.28 7.59 -4.56
C ILE A 75 0.09 7.90 -5.47
N VAL A 76 -0.28 9.17 -5.60
CA VAL A 76 -1.34 9.62 -6.49
C VAL A 76 -0.80 9.77 -7.92
N THR A 77 -0.71 8.67 -8.66
CA THR A 77 -0.44 8.74 -10.09
C THR A 77 -1.72 9.05 -10.86
N GLY A 78 -1.81 10.23 -11.47
CA GLY A 78 -2.89 10.58 -12.41
C GLY A 78 -4.14 11.20 -11.78
N ILE A 79 -4.01 12.12 -10.82
CA ILE A 79 -5.04 13.16 -10.69
C ILE A 79 -4.88 14.06 -11.90
N ASP A 80 -5.93 14.12 -12.73
CA ASP A 80 -6.10 15.18 -13.71
C ASP A 80 -5.87 16.52 -13.00
N GLU A 81 -4.81 17.25 -13.37
CA GLU A 81 -4.41 18.52 -12.75
C GLU A 81 -5.59 19.52 -12.68
N GLU A 82 -6.62 19.32 -13.50
CA GLU A 82 -7.91 20.02 -13.50
C GLU A 82 -8.66 19.99 -12.15
N ASN A 83 -8.43 18.98 -11.29
CA ASN A 83 -9.10 18.91 -9.97
C ASN A 83 -8.34 19.59 -8.82
N LEU A 84 -7.13 20.12 -9.07
CA LEU A 84 -6.35 20.85 -8.05
C LEU A 84 -6.72 22.35 -7.98
N GLU A 85 -7.59 22.83 -8.88
CA GLU A 85 -8.02 24.23 -8.94
C GLU A 85 -9.50 24.41 -8.55
N HIS A 86 -9.93 24.03 -7.34
CA HIS A 86 -11.18 24.58 -6.77
C HIS A 86 -11.15 24.66 -5.23
#